data_AF-A0A8X7UR66-F1
#
_entry.id   AF-A0A8X7UR66-F1
#
_cell.length_a   1.000
_cell.length_b   1.000
_cell.length_c   1.000
_cell.angle_alpha   90.00
_cell.angle_beta   90.00
_cell.angle_gamma   90.00
#
_symmetry.space_group_name_H-M   'P 1'
#
loop_
_entity.id
_entity.type
_entity.pdbx_description
1 polymer ?
#
loop_
_entity_poly.entity_id
_entity_poly.type
_entity_poly.pdbx_seq_one_letter_code
_entity_poly.pdbx_strand_id
1 'polypeptide(L)'
;MLDSEVVPSSLVEIARILRVANEVEASNPRVAYLCRFYAFGEACKLDPTSSGRGVRQFKTALLQRLEQENETTLARRQKSDDAREMQTFYQHYYNTSIQTLLAKLIVLNLKRHIKLTLFLFEVLKSVNVEMADEVLKAHTGVRGLIKEILKKKKKSPHRGRRKNSNIMCLG
;
A
#
# COMPACT_ATOMS: atom_id res chain seq x y z
N MET A 1 -0.83 -12.82 22.39
CA MET A 1 -0.41 -11.62 21.64
C MET A 1 1.05 -11.37 21.94
N LEU A 2 1.94 -11.58 20.96
CA LEU A 2 3.37 -11.23 21.01
C LEU A 2 3.59 -9.79 20.53
N ASP A 3 2.63 -8.90 20.82
CA ASP A 3 2.67 -7.49 20.43
C ASP A 3 3.53 -6.65 21.40
N SER A 4 4.30 -7.30 22.28
CA SER A 4 5.14 -6.64 23.28
C SER A 4 6.57 -7.14 23.35
N GLU A 5 7.06 -7.86 22.33
CA GLU A 5 8.52 -7.94 22.13
C GLU A 5 9.02 -6.56 21.73
N VAL A 6 9.40 -5.77 22.74
CA VAL A 6 10.06 -4.50 22.55
C VAL A 6 11.38 -4.80 21.86
N VAL A 7 11.48 -4.37 20.60
CA VAL A 7 12.70 -4.52 19.82
C VAL A 7 13.82 -3.76 20.55
N PRO A 8 14.95 -4.41 20.88
CA PRO A 8 16.08 -3.75 21.53
C PRO A 8 16.54 -2.52 20.76
N SER A 9 17.03 -1.49 21.46
CA SER A 9 17.48 -0.24 20.83
C SER A 9 18.65 -0.42 19.85
N SER A 10 19.45 -1.48 20.01
CA SER A 10 20.50 -1.86 19.06
C SER A 10 19.97 -2.49 17.77
N LEU A 11 18.68 -2.85 17.71
CA LEU A 11 18.03 -3.54 16.60
C LEU A 11 16.86 -2.74 16.00
N VAL A 12 16.89 -1.40 16.09
CA VAL A 12 15.79 -0.54 15.62
C VAL A 12 15.40 -0.80 14.15
N GLU A 13 16.36 -1.15 13.29
CA GLU A 13 16.06 -1.50 11.89
C GLU A 13 15.19 -2.76 11.75
N ILE A 14 15.30 -3.72 12.67
CA ILE A 14 14.48 -4.93 12.72
C ILE A 14 13.01 -4.60 13.02
N ALA A 15 12.75 -3.55 13.80
CA ALA A 15 11.40 -3.12 14.13
C ALA A 15 10.59 -2.74 12.89
N ARG A 16 11.22 -2.17 11.86
CA ARG A 16 10.55 -1.83 10.60
C ARG A 16 10.05 -3.08 9.88
N ILE A 17 10.87 -4.14 9.84
CA ILE A 17 10.51 -5.41 9.18
C ILE A 17 9.37 -6.09 9.93
N LEU A 18 9.41 -6.12 11.26
CA LEU A 18 8.36 -6.73 12.08
C LEU A 18 7.01 -5.99 11.98
N ARG A 19 7.03 -4.65 11.83
CA ARG A 19 5.81 -3.88 11.53
C ARG A 19 5.19 -4.30 10.21
N VAL A 20 6.00 -4.43 9.16
CA VAL A 20 5.53 -4.93 7.85
C VAL A 20 4.93 -6.33 7.99
N ALA A 21 5.58 -7.22 8.74
CA ALA A 21 5.05 -8.57 8.99
C ALA A 21 3.65 -8.53 9.62
N ASN A 22 3.44 -7.67 10.62
CA ASN A 22 2.14 -7.52 11.27
C ASN A 22 1.07 -6.92 10.34
N GLU A 23 1.45 -5.96 9.48
CA GLU A 23 0.53 -5.35 8.51
C GLU A 23 0.02 -6.35 7.47
N VAL A 24 0.90 -7.25 7.00
CA VAL A 24 0.55 -8.20 5.94
C VAL A 24 -0.06 -9.50 6.46
N GLU A 25 0.06 -9.79 7.76
CA GLU A 25 -0.38 -11.05 8.39
C GLU A 25 -1.85 -11.39 8.12
N ALA A 26 -2.75 -10.41 8.23
CA ALA A 26 -4.17 -10.63 7.96
C ALA A 26 -4.45 -10.94 6.48
N SER A 27 -3.60 -10.47 5.56
CA SER A 27 -3.76 -10.68 4.12
C SER A 27 -3.09 -11.95 3.64
N ASN A 28 -1.90 -12.25 4.16
CA ASN A 28 -1.13 -13.44 3.83
C ASN A 28 -0.23 -13.84 5.03
N PRO A 29 -0.68 -14.80 5.85
CA PRO A 29 0.08 -15.26 7.02
C PRO A 29 1.45 -15.86 6.67
N ARG A 30 1.59 -16.51 5.51
CA ARG A 30 2.87 -17.10 5.11
C ARG A 30 3.90 -16.01 4.77
N VAL A 31 3.48 -14.93 4.11
CA VAL A 31 4.36 -13.78 3.85
C VAL A 31 4.78 -13.12 5.16
N ALA A 32 3.87 -12.94 6.13
CA ALA A 32 4.21 -12.41 7.44
C ALA A 32 5.27 -13.27 8.16
N TYR A 33 5.10 -14.59 8.16
CA TYR A 33 6.09 -15.53 8.66
C TYR A 33 7.47 -15.35 7.98
N LEU A 34 7.50 -15.25 6.65
CA LEU A 34 8.75 -15.04 5.90
C LEU A 34 9.42 -13.70 6.23
N CYS A 35 8.64 -12.64 6.45
CA CYS A 35 9.18 -11.36 6.93
C CYS A 35 9.80 -11.48 8.32
N ARG A 36 9.18 -12.21 9.25
CA ARG A 36 9.73 -12.47 10.59
C ARG A 36 10.99 -13.35 10.53
N PHE A 37 11.01 -14.34 9.65
CA PHE A 37 12.17 -15.19 9.43
C PHE A 37 13.35 -14.38 8.90
N TYR A 38 13.10 -13.50 7.93
CA TYR A 38 14.10 -12.54 7.44
C TYR A 38 14.59 -11.60 8.56
N ALA A 39 13.66 -11.04 9.36
CA ALA A 39 13.98 -10.19 10.49
C ALA A 39 14.90 -10.88 11.53
N PHE A 40 14.65 -12.15 11.83
CA PHE A 40 15.52 -12.95 12.70
C PHE A 40 16.93 -13.12 12.13
N GLY A 41 17.03 -13.43 10.83
CA GLY A 41 18.31 -13.52 10.13
C GLY A 41 19.10 -12.21 10.20
N GLU A 42 18.45 -11.08 9.96
CA GLU A 42 19.08 -9.75 10.07
C GLU A 42 19.48 -9.42 11.52
N ALA A 43 18.67 -9.75 12.52
CA ALA A 43 19.04 -9.59 13.93
C ALA A 43 20.28 -10.42 14.31
N CYS A 44 20.41 -11.63 13.74
CA CYS A 44 21.59 -12.47 13.92
C CYS A 44 22.84 -11.91 13.25
N LYS A 45 22.71 -11.24 12.11
CA LYS A 45 23.84 -10.54 11.47
C LYS A 45 24.27 -9.28 12.23
N LEU A 46 23.31 -8.51 12.74
CA LEU A 46 23.58 -7.26 13.45
C LEU A 46 24.27 -7.47 14.81
N ASP A 47 23.94 -8.53 15.52
CA ASP A 47 24.60 -8.87 16.79
C ASP A 47 24.83 -10.39 16.91
N PRO A 48 25.85 -10.95 16.25
CA PRO A 48 26.06 -12.40 16.18
C PRO A 48 26.23 -13.06 17.56
N THR A 49 26.88 -12.37 18.50
CA THR A 49 27.12 -12.88 19.86
C THR A 49 25.95 -12.67 20.80
N SER A 50 24.91 -11.93 20.38
CA SER A 50 23.74 -11.58 21.19
C SER A 50 24.12 -10.85 22.49
N SER A 51 25.12 -9.98 22.39
CA SER A 51 25.74 -9.28 23.51
C SER A 51 25.01 -7.98 23.89
N GLY A 52 24.23 -7.42 22.97
CA GLY A 52 23.41 -6.25 23.21
C GLY A 52 22.34 -6.49 24.27
N ARG A 53 22.04 -5.46 25.07
CA ARG A 53 21.02 -5.53 26.11
C ARG A 53 19.68 -6.01 25.54
N GLY A 54 19.16 -7.11 26.08
CA GLY A 54 17.87 -7.69 25.66
C GLY A 54 17.88 -8.44 24.32
N VAL A 55 18.99 -8.44 23.56
CA VAL A 55 19.06 -9.06 22.22
C VAL A 55 18.85 -10.57 22.28
N ARG A 56 19.48 -11.25 23.26
CA ARG A 56 19.30 -12.70 23.42
C ARG A 56 17.84 -13.06 23.69
N GLN A 57 17.17 -12.34 24.60
CA GLN A 57 15.76 -12.57 24.92
C GLN A 57 14.86 -12.33 23.71
N PHE A 58 15.07 -11.21 23.01
CA PHE A 58 14.36 -10.88 21.78
C PHE A 58 14.51 -11.98 20.72
N LYS A 59 15.74 -12.41 20.41
CA LYS A 59 15.98 -13.47 19.42
C LYS A 59 15.36 -14.80 19.82
N THR A 60 15.48 -15.18 21.09
CA THR A 60 14.87 -16.43 21.60
C THR A 60 13.36 -16.40 21.42
N ALA A 61 12.71 -15.29 21.78
CA ALA A 61 11.26 -15.17 21.70
C ALA A 61 10.77 -15.11 20.24
N LEU A 62 11.48 -14.37 19.36
CA LEU A 62 11.22 -14.37 17.93
C LEU A 62 11.42 -15.76 17.30
N LEU A 63 12.44 -16.52 17.69
CA LEU A 63 12.66 -17.89 17.22
C LEU A 63 11.52 -18.82 17.64
N GLN A 64 11.11 -18.77 18.91
CA GLN A 64 9.97 -19.56 19.41
C GLN A 64 8.68 -19.25 18.63
N ARG A 65 8.46 -17.97 18.31
CA ARG A 65 7.34 -17.56 17.46
C ARG A 65 7.42 -18.18 16.07
N LEU A 66 8.60 -18.15 15.44
CA LEU A 66 8.81 -18.75 14.12
C LEU A 66 8.53 -20.25 14.14
N GLU A 67 9.02 -20.97 15.15
CA GLU A 67 8.77 -22.41 15.29
C GLU A 67 7.27 -22.72 15.41
N GLN A 68 6.50 -21.92 16.15
CA GLN A 68 5.05 -22.08 16.29
C GLN A 68 4.28 -21.72 15.00
N GLU A 69 4.70 -20.68 14.30
CA GLU A 69 4.02 -20.17 13.10
C GLU A 69 4.34 -21.00 11.85
N ASN A 70 5.47 -21.71 11.79
CA ASN A 70 5.93 -22.34 10.55
C ASN A 70 4.90 -23.31 9.98
N GLU A 71 4.47 -24.33 10.74
CA GLU A 71 3.54 -25.35 10.25
C GLU A 71 2.16 -24.77 9.91
N THR A 72 1.65 -23.89 10.77
CA THR A 72 0.31 -23.30 10.60
C THR A 72 0.24 -22.36 9.39
N THR A 73 1.30 -21.60 9.11
CA THR A 73 1.38 -20.74 7.93
C THR A 73 1.70 -21.52 6.67
N LEU A 74 2.51 -22.57 6.76
CA LEU A 74 2.82 -23.46 5.64
C LEU A 74 1.57 -24.18 5.14
N ALA A 75 0.72 -24.67 6.04
CA ALA A 75 -0.57 -25.28 5.71
C ALA A 75 -1.54 -24.31 5.00
N ARG A 76 -1.38 -22.99 5.20
CA ARG A 76 -2.19 -21.93 4.58
C ARG A 76 -1.54 -21.32 3.34
N ARG A 77 -0.37 -21.80 2.93
CA ARG A 77 0.36 -21.28 1.78
C ARG A 77 -0.45 -21.50 0.50
N GLN A 78 -0.52 -20.48 -0.34
CA GLN A 78 -1.35 -20.48 -1.55
C GLN A 78 -0.58 -20.94 -2.79
N LYS A 79 0.76 -20.92 -2.73
CA LYS A 79 1.67 -21.27 -3.83
C LYS A 79 2.49 -22.52 -3.53
N SER A 80 3.21 -22.97 -4.57
CA SER A 80 4.06 -24.16 -4.55
C SER A 80 5.27 -24.06 -3.62
N ASP A 81 5.74 -22.84 -3.38
CA ASP A 81 6.92 -22.53 -2.60
C ASP A 81 6.84 -21.09 -2.06
N ASP A 82 7.71 -20.78 -1.10
CA ASP A 82 7.75 -19.48 -0.43
C ASP A 82 8.19 -18.34 -1.37
N ALA A 83 9.04 -18.63 -2.35
CA ALA A 83 9.50 -17.65 -3.32
C ALA A 83 8.34 -17.19 -4.22
N ARG A 84 7.50 -18.13 -4.67
CA ARG A 84 6.28 -17.84 -5.45
C ARG A 84 5.22 -17.16 -4.61
N GLU A 85 5.08 -17.51 -3.34
CA GLU A 85 4.18 -16.81 -2.40
C GLU A 85 4.57 -15.33 -2.30
N MET A 86 5.85 -15.06 -2.02
CA MET A 86 6.39 -13.70 -1.91
C MET A 86 6.28 -12.93 -3.23
N GLN A 87 6.63 -13.56 -4.36
CA GLN A 87 6.53 -12.93 -5.68
C GLN A 87 5.10 -12.54 -6.02
N THR A 88 4.14 -13.44 -5.78
CA THR A 88 2.73 -13.17 -6.07
C THR A 88 2.19 -12.06 -5.17
N PHE A 89 2.54 -12.11 -3.88
CA PHE A 89 2.11 -11.09 -2.92
C PHE A 89 2.67 -9.71 -3.28
N TYR A 90 3.96 -9.63 -3.64
CA TYR A 90 4.59 -8.40 -4.09
C TYR A 90 3.90 -7.82 -5.33
N GLN A 91 3.65 -8.66 -6.35
CA GLN A 91 2.96 -8.23 -7.57
C GLN A 91 1.54 -7.73 -7.27
N HIS A 92 0.81 -8.44 -6.40
CA HIS A 92 -0.51 -8.01 -5.97
C HIS A 92 -0.45 -6.63 -5.31
N TYR A 93 0.40 -6.48 -4.28
CA TYR A 93 0.54 -5.24 -3.52
C TYR A 93 0.95 -4.04 -4.40
N TYR A 94 1.88 -4.25 -5.34
CA TYR A 94 2.29 -3.22 -6.29
C TYR A 94 1.13 -2.75 -7.16
N ASN A 95 0.36 -3.69 -7.72
CA ASN A 95 -0.74 -3.38 -8.63
C ASN A 95 -1.95 -2.77 -7.90
N THR A 96 -2.30 -3.24 -6.70
CA THR A 96 -3.47 -2.74 -5.96
C THR A 96 -3.19 -1.48 -5.19
N SER A 97 -2.05 -1.39 -4.49
CA SER A 97 -1.77 -0.29 -3.57
C SER A 97 -1.03 0.84 -4.30
N ILE A 98 0.15 0.55 -4.86
CA ILE A 98 1.03 1.58 -5.41
C ILE A 98 0.45 2.19 -6.69
N GLN A 99 0.06 1.38 -7.68
CA GLN A 99 -0.48 1.92 -8.93
C GLN A 99 -1.78 2.71 -8.71
N THR A 100 -2.65 2.25 -7.81
CA THR A 100 -3.88 2.97 -7.46
C THR A 100 -3.58 4.31 -6.81
N LEU A 101 -2.59 4.38 -5.90
CA LEU A 101 -2.19 5.63 -5.25
C LEU A 101 -1.57 6.61 -6.25
N LEU A 102 -0.67 6.14 -7.12
CA LEU A 102 -0.07 6.97 -8.17
C LEU A 102 -1.12 7.51 -9.13
N ALA A 103 -2.05 6.67 -9.59
CA ALA A 103 -3.14 7.10 -10.46
C ALA A 103 -4.02 8.17 -9.78
N LYS A 104 -4.34 8.00 -8.49
CA LYS A 104 -5.09 9.00 -7.70
C LYS A 104 -4.33 10.32 -7.61
N LEU A 105 -3.03 10.29 -7.29
CA LEU A 105 -2.20 11.48 -7.17
C LEU A 105 -2.14 12.25 -8.50
N ILE A 106 -1.89 11.54 -9.61
CA ILE A 106 -1.87 12.13 -10.96
C ILE A 106 -3.21 12.82 -11.27
N VAL A 107 -4.33 12.14 -11.00
CA VAL A 107 -5.67 12.71 -11.23
C VAL A 107 -5.94 13.92 -10.34
N LEU A 108 -5.50 13.91 -9.08
CA LEU A 108 -5.65 15.05 -8.17
C LEU A 108 -4.84 16.26 -8.65
N ASN A 109 -3.58 16.06 -9.01
CA ASN A 109 -2.73 17.12 -9.54
C ASN A 109 -3.29 17.68 -10.86
N LEU A 110 -3.72 16.81 -11.79
CA LEU A 110 -4.31 17.24 -13.05
C LEU A 110 -5.56 18.11 -12.83
N LYS A 111 -6.46 17.71 -11.92
CA LYS A 111 -7.64 18.51 -11.57
C LYS A 111 -7.27 19.88 -10.98
N ARG A 112 -6.25 19.92 -10.12
CA ARG A 112 -5.76 21.16 -9.52
C ARG A 112 -5.26 22.13 -10.61
N HIS A 113 -4.41 21.65 -11.52
CA HIS A 113 -3.88 22.46 -12.60
C HIS A 113 -4.97 22.94 -13.56
N ILE A 114 -5.91 22.06 -13.95
CA ILE A 114 -7.06 22.45 -14.78
C ILE A 114 -7.88 23.56 -14.12
N LYS A 115 -8.20 23.43 -12.83
CA LYS A 115 -8.98 24.44 -12.10
C LYS A 115 -8.25 25.79 -12.07
N LEU A 116 -6.95 25.77 -11.83
CA LEU A 116 -6.12 26.98 -11.85
C LEU A 116 -6.12 27.62 -13.24
N THR A 117 -5.92 26.84 -14.31
CA THR A 117 -5.92 27.37 -15.69
C THR A 117 -7.26 27.98 -16.08
N LEU A 118 -8.39 27.39 -15.66
CA LEU A 118 -9.71 27.98 -15.89
C LEU A 118 -9.88 29.31 -15.17
N PHE A 119 -9.50 29.36 -13.89
CA PHE A 119 -9.58 30.59 -13.09
C PHE A 119 -8.71 31.70 -13.69
N LEU A 120 -7.49 31.39 -14.11
CA LEU A 120 -6.61 32.36 -14.77
C LEU A 120 -7.20 32.90 -16.07
N PHE A 121 -7.86 32.04 -16.86
CA PHE A 121 -8.56 32.47 -18.08
C PHE A 121 -9.76 33.38 -17.76
N GLU A 122 -10.51 33.10 -16.69
CA GLU A 122 -11.61 33.97 -16.24
C GLU A 122 -11.11 35.36 -15.80
N VAL A 123 -10.03 35.40 -15.02
CA VAL A 123 -9.37 36.65 -14.63
C VAL A 123 -8.85 37.41 -15.86
N LEU A 124 -8.22 36.72 -16.81
CA LEU A 124 -7.76 37.35 -18.05
C LEU A 124 -8.92 37.95 -18.84
N LYS A 125 -10.03 37.23 -18.96
CA LYS A 125 -11.25 37.71 -19.62
C LYS A 125 -11.85 38.93 -18.91
N SER A 126 -11.69 39.06 -17.59
CA SER A 126 -12.23 40.22 -16.86
C SER A 126 -11.41 41.49 -17.05
N VAL A 127 -10.12 41.36 -17.34
CA VAL A 127 -9.22 42.52 -17.53
C VAL A 127 -8.98 42.88 -18.99
N ASN A 128 -9.35 42.01 -19.93
CA ASN A 128 -9.08 42.21 -21.34
C ASN A 128 -10.26 41.75 -22.21
N VAL A 129 -10.69 42.62 -23.13
CA VAL A 129 -11.90 42.41 -23.95
C VAL A 129 -11.59 41.52 -25.17
N GLU A 130 -10.39 41.63 -25.74
CA GLU A 130 -9.95 40.83 -26.90
C GLU A 130 -8.89 39.80 -26.50
N MET A 131 -9.19 38.52 -26.72
CA MET A 131 -8.28 37.41 -26.41
C MET A 131 -7.45 37.05 -27.64
N ALA A 132 -6.14 36.90 -27.46
CA ALA A 132 -5.27 36.37 -28.50
C ALA A 132 -5.68 34.94 -28.89
N ASP A 133 -5.56 34.60 -30.17
CA ASP A 133 -5.98 33.31 -30.72
C ASP A 133 -5.26 32.14 -30.07
N GLU A 134 -3.99 32.29 -29.68
CA GLU A 134 -3.25 31.23 -28.99
C GLU A 134 -3.87 30.90 -27.62
N VAL A 135 -4.34 31.92 -26.90
CA VAL A 135 -4.96 31.78 -25.59
C VAL A 135 -6.31 31.08 -25.71
N LEU A 136 -7.13 31.46 -26.70
CA LEU A 136 -8.40 30.80 -26.99
C LEU A 136 -8.19 29.34 -27.38
N LYS A 137 -7.20 29.05 -28.23
CA LYS A 137 -6.84 27.68 -28.62
C LYS A 137 -6.43 26.84 -27.41
N ALA A 138 -5.56 27.38 -26.55
CA ALA A 138 -5.13 26.72 -25.32
C ALA A 138 -6.31 26.42 -24.38
N HIS A 139 -7.20 27.40 -24.16
CA HIS A 139 -8.38 27.22 -23.31
C HIS A 139 -9.34 26.15 -23.87
N THR A 140 -9.54 26.13 -25.19
CA THR A 140 -10.36 25.10 -25.85
C THR A 140 -9.77 23.71 -25.66
N GLY A 141 -8.44 23.58 -25.71
CA GLY A 141 -7.73 22.33 -25.39
C GLY A 141 -7.97 21.85 -23.96
N VAL A 142 -7.91 22.74 -22.97
CA VAL A 142 -8.22 22.43 -21.57
C VAL A 142 -9.68 21.98 -21.41
N ARG A 143 -10.63 22.62 -22.08
CA ARG A 143 -12.04 22.18 -22.11
C ARG A 143 -12.20 20.79 -22.71
N GLY A 144 -11.40 20.45 -23.73
CA GLY A 144 -11.34 19.11 -24.32
C GLY A 144 -10.91 18.04 -23.30
N LEU A 145 -9.81 18.29 -22.58
CA LEU A 145 -9.31 17.40 -21.53
C LEU A 145 -10.35 17.17 -20.41
N ILE A 146 -11.07 18.22 -20.00
CA ILE A 146 -12.15 18.11 -19.01
C ILE A 146 -13.24 17.15 -19.48
N LYS A 147 -13.69 17.29 -20.74
CA LYS A 147 -14.71 16.41 -21.32
C LYS A 147 -14.26 14.95 -21.33
N GLU A 148 -13.00 14.68 -21.64
CA GLU A 148 -12.45 13.32 -21.64
C GLU A 148 -12.41 12.72 -20.21
N ILE A 149 -11.97 13.49 -19.22
CA ILE A 149 -11.94 13.07 -17.81
C ILE A 149 -13.35 12.76 -17.30
N LEU A 150 -14.34 13.60 -17.63
CA LEU A 150 -15.74 13.39 -17.25
C LEU A 150 -16.35 12.15 -17.93
N LYS A 151 -15.98 11.89 -19.20
CA LYS A 151 -16.40 10.68 -19.93
C LYS A 151 -15.82 9.41 -19.29
N LYS A 152 -14.55 9.43 -18.85
CA LYS A 152 -13.93 8.31 -18.12
C LYS A 152 -14.59 8.05 -16.77
N LYS A 153 -15.01 9.10 -16.04
CA LYS A 153 -15.79 8.96 -14.80
C LYS A 153 -17.16 8.30 -14.98
N LYS A 154 -17.88 8.59 -16.07
CA LYS A 154 -19.20 7.98 -16.34
C LYS A 154 -19.12 6.50 -16.71
N LYS A 155 -17.96 6.03 -17.20
CA LYS A 155 -17.74 4.62 -17.60
C LYS A 155 -17.27 3.70 -16.46
N SER A 156 -16.78 4.23 -15.34
CA SER A 156 -16.46 3.42 -14.17
C SER A 156 -17.71 3.27 -13.30
N PRO A 157 -18.40 2.12 -13.27
CA PRO A 157 -19.51 1.94 -12.36
C PRO A 157 -18.96 1.87 -10.94
N HIS A 158 -19.60 2.55 -10.00
CA HIS A 158 -19.42 2.26 -8.58
C HIS A 158 -19.56 0.74 -8.35
N ARG A 159 -18.50 0.07 -7.87
CA ARG A 159 -18.68 -1.14 -7.06
C ARG A 159 -19.43 -0.71 -5.81
N GLY A 160 -20.75 -0.85 -5.87
CA GLY A 160 -21.64 -0.59 -4.77
C GLY A 160 -21.26 -1.44 -3.57
N ARG A 161 -21.32 -0.82 -2.38
CA ARG A 161 -21.60 -1.51 -1.12
C ARG A 161 -22.71 -2.55 -1.36
N ARG A 162 -22.41 -3.82 -1.21
CA ARG A 162 -23.42 -4.77 -0.71
C ARG A 162 -23.26 -4.83 0.80
N LYS A 163 -24.10 -4.07 1.51
CA LYS A 163 -24.64 -4.55 2.77
C LYS A 163 -25.49 -5.77 2.41
N ASN A 164 -25.14 -6.96 2.89
CA ASN A 164 -26.12 -8.01 3.08
C ASN A 164 -26.05 -8.42 4.54
N SER A 165 -26.93 -7.79 5.31
CA SER A 165 -27.48 -8.34 6.53
C SER A 165 -28.45 -9.46 6.15
N ASN A 166 -28.36 -10.56 6.89
CA ASN A 166 -29.41 -11.52 7.22
C ASN A 166 -29.80 -12.69 6.30
N ILE A 167 -29.94 -13.84 6.98
CA ILE A 167 -30.75 -15.06 6.74
C ILE A 167 -30.03 -16.27 6.12
N MET A 168 -29.56 -17.18 7.00
CA MET A 168 -30.15 -18.52 7.19
C MET A 168 -29.37 -19.31 8.26
N CYS A 169 -29.96 -19.48 9.44
CA CYS A 169 -29.76 -20.67 10.27
C CYS A 169 -31.10 -21.39 10.27
N LEU A 170 -31.15 -22.52 9.56
CA LEU A 170 -32.23 -23.50 9.58
C LEU A 170 -31.83 -24.61 10.56
N GLY A 171 -32.82 -25.10 11.30
CA GLY A 171 -32.89 -26.48 11.81
C GLY A 171 -32.08 -26.77 13.05
#